data_AF-A0ABD7WI10-F1
#
_entry.id   AF-A0ABD7WI10-F1
#
_cell.length_a   1.000
_cell.length_b   1.000
_cell.length_c   1.000
_cell.angle_alpha   90.00
_cell.angle_beta   90.00
_cell.angle_gamma   90.00
#
_symmetry.space_group_name_H-M   'P 1'
#
loop_
_entity.id
_entity.type
_entity.pdbx_description
1 polymer ?
#
loop_
_entity_poly.entity_id
_entity_poly.type
_entity_poly.pdbx_seq_one_letter_code
_entity_poly.pdbx_strand_id
1 'polypeptide(L)'
;MNGLRPYAVRFTVSASLWMTTTGDEDVIERKRRRGRLRAYGRQVWREAKTAGAPRVNRYMMLVTVGGRPESPVLAAETLKPLIDAGTDEALWPDDDPYHRVMTCYLRDPRPLPGGRAELFIWVIPLAPGVDPLARLLARVPGSKATLARATFGEDSWLTSNMRMTARERKAMQTRAMRACQGAWHASPGACCGVVCQVRYPDPRREYKGDPDNVAETATAMWGVGVMQGLLPASPGVFCFMLADGESEPKHHDLDMLAFTVPPDADWPRLLLGDA
;
A
#
# COMPACT_ATOMS: atom_id res chain seq x y z
N MET A 1 17.10 -11.60 -19.18
CA MET A 1 15.91 -11.72 -18.31
C MET A 1 16.24 -12.70 -17.20
N ASN A 2 16.37 -12.26 -15.95
CA ASN A 2 16.47 -13.22 -14.85
C ASN A 2 15.06 -13.81 -14.65
N GLY A 3 14.84 -15.02 -15.16
CA GLY A 3 13.55 -15.72 -15.27
C GLY A 3 12.95 -16.19 -13.94
N LEU A 4 12.84 -15.29 -12.97
CA LEU A 4 12.10 -15.55 -11.74
C LEU A 4 10.60 -15.40 -12.02
N ARG A 5 9.84 -16.45 -11.73
CA ARG A 5 8.39 -16.45 -11.88
C ARG A 5 7.74 -15.71 -10.71
N PRO A 6 6.68 -14.92 -10.96
CA PRO A 6 5.84 -14.42 -9.89
C PRO A 6 5.26 -15.56 -9.06
N TYR A 7 5.01 -15.30 -7.79
CA TYR A 7 4.36 -16.25 -6.88
C TYR A 7 3.43 -15.51 -5.93
N ALA A 8 2.50 -16.25 -5.31
CA ALA A 8 1.60 -15.72 -4.31
C ALA A 8 1.53 -16.61 -3.10
N VAL A 9 1.34 -15.98 -1.94
CA VAL A 9 1.07 -16.67 -0.68
C VAL A 9 -0.27 -16.22 -0.12
N ARG A 10 -0.99 -17.15 0.51
CA ARG A 10 -2.28 -16.89 1.13
C ARG A 10 -2.11 -16.75 2.64
N PHE A 11 -2.76 -15.74 3.20
CA PHE A 11 -2.94 -15.57 4.63
C PHE A 11 -4.44 -15.58 4.97
N THR A 12 -4.76 -16.16 6.12
CA THR A 12 -6.10 -16.11 6.69
C THR A 12 -6.02 -15.42 8.04
N VAL A 13 -6.42 -14.14 8.09
CA VAL A 13 -6.31 -13.29 9.28
C VAL A 13 -7.64 -13.27 10.02
N SER A 14 -7.62 -13.60 11.32
CA SER A 14 -8.80 -13.52 12.17
C SER A 14 -9.19 -12.07 12.45
N ALA A 15 -10.48 -11.84 12.71
CA ALA A 15 -10.97 -10.52 13.12
C ALA A 15 -10.25 -9.95 14.36
N SER A 16 -9.77 -10.80 15.26
CA SER A 16 -9.02 -10.40 16.47
C SER A 16 -7.59 -9.90 16.21
N LEU A 17 -7.02 -10.20 15.04
CA LEU A 17 -5.71 -9.72 14.62
C LEU A 17 -5.81 -8.62 13.55
N TRP A 18 -6.98 -8.43 12.96
CA TRP A 18 -7.22 -7.39 11.97
C TRP A 18 -7.03 -6.00 12.60
N MET A 19 -6.26 -5.16 11.92
CA MET A 19 -5.99 -3.77 12.26
C MET A 19 -6.12 -2.92 11.00
N THR A 20 -6.62 -1.70 11.17
CA THR A 20 -6.74 -0.74 10.06
C THR A 20 -5.95 0.52 10.35
N THR A 21 -5.65 1.28 9.30
CA THR A 21 -5.03 2.62 9.40
C THR A 21 -5.88 3.60 10.22
N THR A 22 -7.19 3.38 10.31
CA THR A 22 -8.12 4.18 11.10
C THR A 22 -8.53 3.51 12.42
N GLY A 23 -7.80 2.47 12.84
CA GLY A 23 -8.10 1.69 14.03
C GLY A 23 -7.86 2.46 15.33
N ASP A 24 -8.69 2.16 16.33
CA ASP A 24 -8.66 2.78 17.66
C ASP A 24 -7.82 2.00 18.68
N GLU A 25 -7.07 0.99 18.24
CA GLU A 25 -6.19 0.22 19.12
C GLU A 25 -5.17 1.14 19.79
N ASP A 26 -4.97 0.91 21.09
CA ASP A 26 -3.87 1.53 21.81
C ASP A 26 -2.51 0.99 21.37
N VAL A 27 -1.43 1.66 21.80
CA VAL A 27 -0.06 1.33 21.38
C VAL A 27 0.36 -0.08 21.82
N ILE A 28 -0.10 -0.55 22.99
CA ILE A 28 0.28 -1.85 23.56
C ILE A 28 -0.43 -2.96 22.79
N GLU A 29 -1.73 -2.81 22.57
CA GLU A 29 -2.53 -3.75 21.80
C GLU A 29 -2.03 -3.86 20.36
N ARG A 30 -1.78 -2.72 19.70
CA ARG A 30 -1.24 -2.68 18.34
C ARG A 30 0.10 -3.41 18.27
N LYS A 31 1.03 -3.12 19.19
CA LYS A 31 2.32 -3.83 19.28
C LYS A 31 2.13 -5.35 19.45
N ARG A 32 1.22 -5.77 20.33
CA ARG A 32 0.92 -7.19 20.58
C ARG A 32 0.36 -7.87 19.33
N ARG A 33 -0.61 -7.25 18.65
CA ARG A 33 -1.22 -7.78 17.41
C ARG A 33 -0.19 -7.86 16.28
N ARG A 34 0.63 -6.82 16.08
CA ARG A 34 1.75 -6.83 15.11
C ARG A 34 2.73 -7.97 15.38
N GLY A 35 3.11 -8.20 16.64
CA GLY A 35 3.98 -9.32 17.02
C GLY A 35 3.40 -10.69 16.67
N ARG A 36 2.10 -10.89 16.93
CA ARG A 36 1.38 -12.13 16.57
C ARG A 36 1.27 -12.32 15.06
N LEU A 37 0.95 -11.26 14.32
CA LEU A 37 0.91 -11.27 12.86
C LEU A 37 2.28 -11.58 12.27
N ARG A 38 3.35 -10.96 12.76
CA ARG A 38 4.71 -11.21 12.27
C ARG A 38 5.14 -12.66 12.53
N ALA A 39 4.86 -13.21 13.72
CA ALA A 39 5.12 -14.62 14.04
C ALA A 39 4.36 -15.58 13.12
N TYR A 40 3.07 -15.34 12.87
CA TYR A 40 2.27 -16.09 11.90
C TYR A 40 2.83 -15.94 10.48
N GLY A 41 3.20 -14.71 10.09
CA GLY A 41 3.79 -14.39 8.81
C GLY A 41 5.04 -15.21 8.51
N ARG A 42 5.93 -15.33 9.50
CA ARG A 42 7.18 -16.10 9.37
C ARG A 42 6.92 -17.57 9.07
N GLN A 43 5.89 -18.16 9.68
CA GLN A 43 5.50 -19.53 9.37
C GLN A 43 5.09 -19.67 7.90
N VAL A 44 4.17 -18.83 7.43
CA VAL A 44 3.65 -18.89 6.05
C VAL A 44 4.76 -18.66 5.01
N TRP A 45 5.64 -17.69 5.24
CA TRP A 45 6.77 -17.45 4.32
C TRP A 45 7.78 -18.59 4.30
N ARG A 46 8.04 -19.23 5.44
CA ARG A 46 8.91 -20.40 5.51
C ARG A 46 8.33 -21.58 4.75
N GLU A 47 7.01 -21.81 4.86
CA GLU A 47 6.30 -22.82 4.07
C GLU A 47 6.40 -22.52 2.56
N ALA A 48 6.18 -21.27 2.15
CA ALA A 48 6.31 -20.85 0.76
C ALA A 48 7.75 -21.04 0.22
N LYS A 49 8.76 -20.69 1.02
CA LYS A 49 10.18 -20.91 0.70
C LYS A 49 10.50 -22.39 0.52
N THR A 50 9.95 -23.24 1.40
CA THR A 50 10.08 -24.70 1.33
C THR A 50 9.40 -25.26 0.08
N ALA A 51 8.28 -24.66 -0.33
CA ALA A 51 7.58 -24.97 -1.58
C ALA A 51 8.26 -24.40 -2.85
N GLY A 52 9.40 -23.72 -2.72
CA GLY A 52 10.21 -23.24 -3.85
C GLY A 52 9.98 -21.78 -4.24
N ALA A 53 9.33 -20.97 -3.41
CA ALA A 53 9.25 -19.52 -3.64
C ALA A 53 10.66 -18.91 -3.75
N PRO A 54 11.02 -18.26 -4.86
CA PRO A 54 12.35 -17.74 -5.07
C PRO A 54 12.61 -16.48 -4.22
N ARG A 55 13.86 -16.30 -3.80
CA ARG A 55 14.33 -15.01 -3.27
C ARG A 55 14.32 -13.97 -4.40
N VAL A 56 13.81 -12.78 -4.12
CA VAL A 56 13.76 -11.65 -5.04
C VAL A 56 14.57 -10.47 -4.49
N ASN A 57 15.14 -9.65 -5.38
CA ASN A 57 15.85 -8.42 -4.99
C ASN A 57 15.08 -7.16 -5.36
N ARG A 58 14.43 -7.14 -6.54
CA ARG A 58 13.63 -6.02 -7.00
C ARG A 58 12.28 -6.54 -7.46
N TYR A 59 11.19 -6.02 -6.90
CA TYR A 59 9.86 -6.58 -7.12
C TYR A 59 8.74 -5.55 -6.90
N MET A 60 7.60 -5.81 -7.54
CA MET A 60 6.32 -5.22 -7.15
C MET A 60 5.59 -6.19 -6.23
N MET A 61 4.84 -5.65 -5.29
CA MET A 61 3.97 -6.42 -4.40
C MET A 61 2.51 -6.08 -4.72
N LEU A 62 1.71 -7.11 -4.99
CA LEU A 62 0.27 -6.97 -5.15
C LEU A 62 -0.41 -7.64 -3.97
N VAL A 63 -1.38 -6.97 -3.35
CA VAL A 63 -2.13 -7.52 -2.22
C VAL A 63 -3.61 -7.49 -2.53
N THR A 64 -4.24 -8.65 -2.62
CA THR A 64 -5.70 -8.74 -2.65
C THR A 64 -6.24 -8.93 -1.24
N VAL A 65 -7.29 -8.18 -0.89
CA VAL A 65 -7.94 -8.19 0.41
C VAL A 65 -9.40 -8.61 0.23
N GLY A 66 -9.75 -9.77 0.74
CA GLY A 66 -11.08 -10.35 0.66
C GLY A 66 -11.74 -10.56 2.03
N GLY A 67 -13.07 -10.74 2.03
CA GLY A 67 -13.86 -10.98 3.25
C GLY A 67 -14.06 -9.75 4.13
N ARG A 68 -13.76 -8.56 3.60
CA ARG A 68 -13.85 -7.26 4.29
C ARG A 68 -14.56 -6.22 3.41
N PRO A 69 -15.52 -5.43 3.93
CA PRO A 69 -16.21 -4.41 3.14
C PRO A 69 -15.40 -3.11 2.96
N GLU A 70 -14.50 -2.79 3.89
CA GLU A 70 -13.75 -1.55 3.88
C GLU A 70 -12.66 -1.50 2.80
N SER A 71 -12.26 -0.30 2.36
CA SER A 71 -11.25 -0.12 1.30
C SER A 71 -9.97 -0.91 1.60
N PRO A 72 -9.41 -1.67 0.62
CA PRO A 72 -8.24 -2.53 0.82
C PRO A 72 -7.01 -1.81 1.39
N VAL A 73 -6.80 -0.54 1.05
CA VAL A 73 -5.67 0.26 1.55
C VAL A 73 -5.66 0.39 3.08
N LEU A 74 -6.84 0.33 3.71
CA LEU A 74 -6.93 0.42 5.18
C LEU A 74 -6.27 -0.79 5.85
N ALA A 75 -6.07 -1.91 5.13
CA ALA A 75 -5.39 -3.09 5.63
C ALA A 75 -3.86 -2.94 5.78
N ALA A 76 -3.28 -1.81 5.35
CA ALA A 76 -1.83 -1.57 5.42
C ALA A 76 -1.24 -1.87 6.81
N GLU A 77 -1.96 -1.53 7.89
CA GLU A 77 -1.50 -1.82 9.26
C GLU A 77 -1.47 -3.32 9.59
N THR A 78 -2.40 -4.11 9.05
CA THR A 78 -2.35 -5.58 9.16
C THR A 78 -1.23 -6.17 8.30
N LEU A 79 -1.00 -5.59 7.12
CA LEU A 79 -0.10 -6.14 6.12
C LEU A 79 1.37 -5.90 6.44
N LYS A 80 1.71 -4.76 7.02
CA LYS A 80 3.10 -4.43 7.38
C LYS A 80 3.81 -5.57 8.15
N PRO A 81 3.32 -6.07 9.30
CA PRO A 81 3.99 -7.17 10.00
C PRO A 81 4.05 -8.49 9.21
N LEU A 82 3.11 -8.73 8.28
CA LEU A 82 3.16 -9.90 7.40
C LEU A 82 4.24 -9.75 6.34
N ILE A 83 4.47 -8.54 5.84
CA ILE A 83 5.53 -8.22 4.87
C ILE A 83 6.89 -8.22 5.56
N ASP A 84 7.03 -7.58 6.73
CA ASP A 84 8.25 -7.62 7.54
C ASP A 84 8.72 -9.07 7.79
N ALA A 85 7.77 -10.01 7.96
CA ALA A 85 8.06 -11.42 8.16
C ALA A 85 8.69 -12.11 6.93
N GLY A 86 8.45 -11.61 5.72
CA GLY A 86 9.11 -12.10 4.52
C GLY A 86 10.57 -11.69 4.46
N THR A 87 10.90 -10.49 4.97
CA THR A 87 12.27 -10.05 5.23
C THR A 87 12.94 -10.97 6.27
N ASP A 88 12.26 -11.25 7.38
CA ASP A 88 12.77 -12.15 8.44
C ASP A 88 13.13 -13.55 7.93
N GLU A 89 12.40 -14.06 6.93
CA GLU A 89 12.64 -15.37 6.32
C GLU A 89 13.51 -15.30 5.04
N ALA A 90 14.09 -14.13 4.76
CA ALA A 90 15.04 -13.84 3.68
C ALA A 90 14.49 -14.13 2.26
N LEU A 91 13.20 -13.88 2.03
CA LEU A 91 12.59 -13.90 0.69
C LEU A 91 12.99 -12.66 -0.13
N TRP A 92 13.36 -11.58 0.56
CA TRP A 92 13.98 -10.37 0.00
C TRP A 92 14.94 -9.76 1.02
N PRO A 93 15.87 -8.85 0.60
CA PRO A 93 16.83 -8.24 1.52
C PRO A 93 16.19 -7.30 2.54
N ASP A 94 15.23 -6.48 2.09
CA ASP A 94 14.47 -5.53 2.91
C ASP A 94 13.14 -5.19 2.20
N ASP A 95 12.16 -4.64 2.92
CA ASP A 95 10.87 -4.19 2.34
C ASP A 95 10.84 -2.71 1.93
N ASP A 96 12.02 -2.10 1.92
CA ASP A 96 12.32 -0.72 1.52
C ASP A 96 11.96 -0.44 0.04
N PRO A 97 11.86 0.84 -0.38
CA PRO A 97 11.49 1.18 -1.76
C PRO A 97 12.53 0.79 -2.83
N TYR A 98 13.74 0.41 -2.44
CA TYR A 98 14.79 0.02 -3.38
C TYR A 98 14.68 -1.45 -3.79
N HIS A 99 14.03 -2.27 -2.96
CA HIS A 99 13.71 -3.66 -3.26
C HIS A 99 12.23 -3.82 -3.64
N ARG A 100 11.33 -3.32 -2.80
CA ARG A 100 9.87 -3.28 -3.04
C ARG A 100 9.48 -1.96 -3.69
N VAL A 101 9.60 -1.89 -5.00
CA VAL A 101 9.48 -0.61 -5.74
C VAL A 101 8.06 -0.10 -5.87
N MET A 102 7.06 -0.97 -5.70
CA MET A 102 5.65 -0.59 -5.67
C MET A 102 4.84 -1.62 -4.88
N THR A 103 3.92 -1.14 -4.04
CA THR A 103 2.91 -1.98 -3.35
C THR A 103 1.52 -1.57 -3.79
N CYS A 104 0.71 -2.52 -4.26
CA CYS A 104 -0.64 -2.31 -4.77
C CYS A 104 -1.68 -3.03 -3.91
N TYR A 105 -2.64 -2.30 -3.38
CA TYR A 105 -3.74 -2.84 -2.57
C TYR A 105 -5.01 -2.95 -3.41
N LEU A 106 -5.65 -4.11 -3.39
CA LEU A 106 -6.80 -4.47 -4.23
C LEU A 106 -7.89 -5.18 -3.44
N ARG A 107 -9.13 -5.07 -3.90
CA ARG A 107 -10.21 -5.92 -3.42
C ARG A 107 -10.04 -7.30 -4.04
N ASP A 108 -10.18 -8.35 -3.24
CA ASP A 108 -10.43 -9.68 -3.77
C ASP A 108 -11.92 -9.78 -4.18
N PRO A 109 -12.25 -10.03 -5.45
CA PRO A 109 -13.64 -10.04 -5.91
C PRO A 109 -14.40 -11.30 -5.48
N ARG A 110 -13.71 -12.33 -4.96
CA ARG A 110 -14.37 -13.59 -4.59
C ARG A 110 -15.25 -13.41 -3.35
N PRO A 111 -16.45 -14.00 -3.32
CA PRO A 111 -17.29 -14.02 -2.13
C PRO A 111 -16.63 -14.91 -1.08
N LEU A 112 -16.17 -14.32 0.01
CA LEU A 112 -15.53 -15.04 1.11
C LEU A 112 -16.43 -15.05 2.34
N PRO A 113 -16.45 -16.16 3.11
CA PRO A 113 -17.25 -16.25 4.32
C PRO A 113 -16.82 -15.17 5.32
N GLY A 114 -17.80 -14.47 5.90
CA GLY A 114 -17.56 -13.40 6.86
C GLY A 114 -16.80 -13.88 8.12
N GLY A 115 -16.11 -12.95 8.79
CA GLY A 115 -15.42 -13.21 10.06
C GLY A 115 -13.92 -13.53 9.93
N ARG A 116 -13.41 -13.72 8.71
CA ARG A 116 -11.97 -13.82 8.43
C ARG A 116 -11.64 -12.98 7.20
N ALA A 117 -10.49 -12.32 7.23
CA ALA A 117 -9.92 -11.68 6.06
C ALA A 117 -9.01 -12.68 5.34
N GLU A 118 -9.16 -12.83 4.04
CA GLU A 118 -8.18 -13.55 3.22
C GLU A 118 -7.33 -12.56 2.46
N LEU A 119 -6.02 -12.76 2.54
CA LEU A 119 -5.03 -11.93 1.88
C LEU A 119 -4.23 -12.80 0.93
N PHE A 120 -4.06 -12.34 -0.31
CA PHE A 120 -3.08 -12.93 -1.22
C PHE A 120 -2.00 -11.90 -1.47
N ILE A 121 -0.78 -12.19 -1.02
CA ILE A 121 0.39 -11.36 -1.30
C ILE A 121 1.12 -11.98 -2.47
N TRP A 122 1.08 -11.30 -3.61
CA TRP A 122 1.82 -11.65 -4.82
C TRP A 122 3.13 -10.90 -4.84
N VAL A 123 4.21 -11.62 -5.13
CA VAL A 123 5.54 -11.07 -5.34
C VAL A 123 5.86 -11.21 -6.81
N ILE A 124 6.04 -10.07 -7.48
CA ILE A 124 6.27 -9.97 -8.92
C ILE A 124 7.70 -9.47 -9.15
N PRO A 125 8.66 -10.36 -9.45
CA PRO A 125 10.03 -9.96 -9.75
C PRO A 125 10.07 -8.96 -10.90
N LEU A 126 10.90 -7.93 -10.78
CA LEU A 126 11.14 -6.96 -11.84
C LEU A 126 12.58 -7.02 -12.33
N ALA A 127 12.74 -6.96 -13.65
CA ALA A 127 14.04 -6.74 -14.25
C ALA A 127 14.60 -5.35 -13.87
N PRO A 128 15.94 -5.20 -13.87
CA PRO A 128 16.57 -3.88 -13.75
C PRO A 128 16.01 -2.90 -14.80
N GLY A 129 15.78 -1.65 -14.41
CA GLY A 129 15.31 -0.58 -15.31
C GLY A 129 13.82 -0.61 -15.66
N VAL A 130 13.05 -1.63 -15.26
CA VAL A 130 11.59 -1.61 -15.45
C VAL A 130 10.96 -0.62 -14.50
N ASP A 131 10.36 0.44 -15.03
CA ASP A 131 9.55 1.40 -14.28
C ASP A 131 8.20 0.75 -13.88
N PRO A 132 7.91 0.61 -12.57
CA PRO A 132 6.65 0.02 -12.12
C PRO A 132 5.42 0.88 -12.49
N LEU A 133 5.55 2.21 -12.56
CA LEU A 133 4.45 3.10 -12.92
C LEU A 133 4.09 2.95 -14.40
N ALA A 134 5.09 3.01 -15.29
CA ALA A 134 4.88 2.74 -16.71
C ALA A 134 4.29 1.35 -16.95
N ARG A 135 4.78 0.32 -16.25
CA ARG A 135 4.24 -1.04 -16.34
C ARG A 135 2.76 -1.11 -15.94
N LEU A 136 2.38 -0.43 -14.86
CA LEU A 136 0.99 -0.36 -14.38
C LEU A 136 0.09 0.37 -15.39
N LEU A 137 0.47 1.58 -15.80
CA LEU A 137 -0.34 2.43 -16.68
C LEU A 137 -0.47 1.86 -18.10
N ALA A 138 0.51 1.09 -18.56
CA ALA A 138 0.43 0.35 -19.82
C ALA A 138 -0.69 -0.71 -19.85
N ARG A 139 -1.34 -1.01 -18.72
CA ARG A 139 -2.52 -1.90 -18.65
C ARG A 139 -3.85 -1.16 -18.81
N VAL A 140 -3.83 0.17 -18.79
CA VAL A 140 -5.02 1.04 -18.88
C VAL A 140 -4.79 2.16 -19.91
N PRO A 141 -4.48 1.83 -21.18
CA PRO A 141 -4.18 2.84 -22.20
C PRO A 141 -5.37 3.79 -22.41
N GLY A 142 -5.09 5.09 -22.54
CA GLY A 142 -6.12 6.11 -22.75
C GLY A 142 -6.93 6.46 -21.49
N SER A 143 -6.52 6.01 -20.29
CA SER A 143 -7.18 6.38 -19.03
C SER A 143 -7.22 7.90 -18.86
N LYS A 144 -8.37 8.45 -18.47
CA LYS A 144 -8.43 9.82 -17.96
C LYS A 144 -7.71 9.84 -16.62
N ALA A 145 -6.91 10.87 -16.37
CA ALA A 145 -6.17 10.99 -15.13
C ALA A 145 -6.27 12.40 -14.56
N THR A 146 -6.15 12.49 -13.24
CA THR A 146 -6.04 13.72 -12.47
C THR A 146 -4.92 13.55 -11.46
N LEU A 147 -4.24 14.65 -11.14
CA LEU A 147 -3.11 14.65 -10.23
C LEU A 147 -3.40 15.61 -9.09
N ALA A 148 -3.43 15.08 -7.87
CA ALA A 148 -3.50 15.87 -6.66
C ALA A 148 -2.12 15.87 -5.99
N ARG A 149 -1.76 17.02 -5.42
CA ARG A 149 -0.50 17.20 -4.68
C ARG A 149 -0.78 17.82 -3.32
N ALA A 150 -0.07 17.36 -2.31
CA ALA A 150 -0.12 17.94 -0.98
C ALA A 150 1.24 17.81 -0.31
N THR A 151 1.59 18.84 0.46
CA THR A 151 2.81 18.89 1.27
C THR A 151 2.41 18.88 2.75
N PHE A 152 3.10 18.08 3.54
CA PHE A 152 2.82 17.85 4.96
C PHE A 152 4.03 18.24 5.79
N GLY A 153 3.81 19.04 6.83
CA GLY A 153 4.80 19.25 7.88
C GLY A 153 4.87 18.06 8.85
N GLU A 154 5.85 18.07 9.73
CA GLU A 154 6.05 17.02 10.75
C GLU A 154 4.81 16.80 11.65
N ASP A 155 3.99 17.83 11.84
CA ASP A 155 2.79 17.78 12.68
C ASP A 155 1.55 17.17 11.97
N SER A 156 1.62 16.96 10.67
CA SER A 156 0.53 16.48 9.80
C SER A 156 0.93 15.26 8.95
N TRP A 157 2.17 14.77 9.12
CA TRP A 157 2.68 13.57 8.48
C TRP A 157 2.49 12.34 9.36
N LEU A 158 1.57 11.44 8.98
CA LEU A 158 1.32 10.18 9.68
C LEU A 158 2.04 9.00 9.01
N THR A 159 2.70 8.18 9.84
CA THR A 159 3.26 6.90 9.41
C THR A 159 2.92 5.77 10.39
N SER A 160 2.87 4.54 9.89
CA SER A 160 2.64 3.32 10.69
C SER A 160 3.71 3.01 11.74
N ASN A 161 4.80 3.77 11.79
CA ASN A 161 5.88 3.63 12.77
C ASN A 161 5.70 4.55 14.00
N MET A 162 4.78 5.51 13.92
CA MET A 162 4.56 6.46 15.00
C MET A 162 3.90 5.80 16.21
N ARG A 163 4.49 6.03 17.40
CA ARG A 163 3.99 5.52 18.68
C ARG A 163 3.09 6.56 19.33
N MET A 164 1.90 6.74 18.76
CA MET A 164 0.91 7.72 19.19
C MET A 164 -0.32 7.05 19.75
N THR A 165 -0.96 7.69 20.72
CA THR A 165 -2.30 7.32 21.19
C THR A 165 -3.32 7.50 20.06
N ALA A 166 -4.46 6.81 20.15
CA ALA A 166 -5.54 6.95 19.16
C ALA A 166 -6.02 8.41 19.02
N ARG A 167 -6.05 9.17 20.13
CA ARG A 167 -6.42 10.59 20.13
C ARG A 167 -5.42 11.44 19.34
N GLU A 168 -4.13 11.24 19.54
CA GLU A 168 -3.08 11.96 18.81
C GLU A 168 -3.10 11.63 17.32
N ARG A 169 -3.26 10.35 16.95
CA ARG A 169 -3.42 9.93 15.55
C ARG A 169 -4.61 10.60 14.89
N LYS A 170 -5.78 10.62 15.53
CA LYS A 170 -6.98 11.31 15.02
C LYS A 170 -6.76 12.81 14.84
N ALA A 171 -6.06 13.45 15.77
CA ALA A 171 -5.73 14.87 15.68
C ALA A 171 -4.78 15.16 14.51
N MET A 172 -3.74 14.34 14.31
CA MET A 172 -2.84 14.43 13.16
C MET A 172 -3.55 14.14 11.84
N GLN A 173 -4.43 13.14 11.80
CA GLN A 173 -5.22 12.81 10.61
C GLN A 173 -6.10 13.99 10.21
N THR A 174 -6.69 14.67 11.19
CA THR A 174 -7.46 15.90 10.96
C THR A 174 -6.59 17.01 10.36
N ARG A 175 -5.34 17.17 10.83
CA ARG A 175 -4.39 18.14 10.25
C ARG A 175 -3.96 17.76 8.84
N ALA A 176 -3.69 16.48 8.58
CA ALA A 176 -3.40 15.95 7.25
C ALA A 176 -4.55 16.24 6.28
N MET A 177 -5.80 15.98 6.67
CA MET A 177 -6.99 16.30 5.87
C MET A 177 -7.09 17.81 5.58
N ARG A 178 -6.77 18.67 6.56
CA ARG A 178 -6.73 20.13 6.33
C ARG A 178 -5.65 20.52 5.32
N ALA A 179 -4.46 19.95 5.42
CA ALA A 179 -3.36 20.20 4.47
C ALA A 179 -3.72 19.77 3.03
N CYS A 180 -4.65 18.82 2.88
CA CYS A 180 -5.13 18.35 1.58
C CYS A 180 -6.33 19.14 1.03
N GLN A 181 -6.83 20.17 1.73
CA GLN A 181 -7.97 20.95 1.25
C GLN A 181 -7.62 21.62 -0.07
N GLY A 182 -8.43 21.35 -1.10
CA GLY A 182 -8.20 21.86 -2.44
C GLY A 182 -7.13 21.10 -3.22
N ALA A 183 -6.59 19.98 -2.74
CA ALA A 183 -5.64 19.18 -3.53
C ALA A 183 -6.30 18.50 -4.75
N TRP A 184 -7.59 18.20 -4.66
CA TRP A 184 -8.37 17.58 -5.75
C TRP A 184 -9.18 18.62 -6.52
N HIS A 185 -9.10 18.58 -7.85
CA HIS A 185 -9.80 19.52 -8.74
C HIS A 185 -10.66 18.85 -9.82
N ALA A 186 -10.48 17.55 -10.03
CA ALA A 186 -11.19 16.81 -11.08
C ALA A 186 -11.38 15.35 -10.65
N SER A 187 -12.35 14.68 -11.28
CA SER A 187 -12.61 13.26 -11.09
C SER A 187 -12.13 12.45 -12.31
N PRO A 188 -11.43 11.32 -12.11
CA PRO A 188 -11.16 10.36 -13.18
C PRO A 188 -12.36 9.44 -13.49
N GLY A 189 -13.48 9.57 -12.77
CA GLY A 189 -14.66 8.73 -12.89
C GLY A 189 -14.86 7.76 -11.72
N ALA A 190 -16.01 7.08 -11.70
CA ALA A 190 -16.42 6.21 -10.59
C ALA A 190 -15.57 4.94 -10.42
N CYS A 191 -15.03 4.42 -11.52
CA CYS A 191 -14.09 3.29 -11.52
C CYS A 191 -12.69 3.84 -11.71
N CYS A 192 -11.94 4.01 -10.62
CA CYS A 192 -10.59 4.56 -10.69
C CYS A 192 -9.60 3.83 -9.79
N GLY A 193 -8.33 3.89 -10.18
CA GLY A 193 -7.18 3.53 -9.38
C GLY A 193 -6.40 4.76 -8.97
N VAL A 194 -5.44 4.59 -8.06
CA VAL A 194 -4.53 5.66 -7.65
C VAL A 194 -3.12 5.13 -7.45
N VAL A 195 -2.13 5.91 -7.86
CA VAL A 195 -0.74 5.76 -7.45
C VAL A 195 -0.38 6.92 -6.54
N CYS A 196 -0.08 6.61 -5.29
CA CYS A 196 0.48 7.51 -4.30
C CYS A 196 2.01 7.46 -4.38
N GLN A 197 2.60 8.57 -4.76
CA GLN A 197 4.05 8.74 -4.82
C GLN A 197 4.50 9.59 -3.64
N VAL A 198 5.52 9.12 -2.92
CA VAL A 198 5.97 9.74 -1.68
C VAL A 198 7.34 10.37 -1.88
N ARG A 199 7.51 11.62 -1.45
CA ARG A 199 8.81 12.28 -1.39
C ARG A 199 9.19 12.59 0.05
N TYR A 200 10.44 12.27 0.39
CA TYR A 200 11.01 12.51 1.72
C TYR A 200 12.10 13.58 1.64
N PRO A 201 12.31 14.37 2.71
CA PRO A 201 13.21 15.52 2.67
C PRO A 201 14.69 15.14 2.72
N ASP A 202 15.01 13.94 3.22
CA ASP A 202 16.37 13.44 3.30
C ASP A 202 16.66 12.51 2.11
N PRO A 203 17.74 12.74 1.34
CA PRO A 203 18.11 11.90 0.19
C PRO A 203 18.71 10.55 0.60
N ARG A 204 19.18 10.40 1.84
CA ARG A 204 19.89 9.19 2.28
C ARG A 204 18.96 7.98 2.35
N ARG A 205 19.46 6.81 1.92
CA ARG A 205 18.64 5.60 1.73
C ARG A 205 17.98 5.14 3.02
N GLU A 206 18.70 5.21 4.13
CA GLU A 206 18.24 4.81 5.46
C GLU A 206 17.08 5.67 6.01
N TYR A 207 16.79 6.82 5.39
CA TYR A 207 15.67 7.70 5.73
C TYR A 207 14.47 7.52 4.80
N LYS A 208 14.62 6.78 3.68
CA LYS A 208 13.51 6.43 2.80
C LYS A 208 12.85 5.14 3.31
N GLY A 209 11.88 5.30 4.20
CA GLY A 209 11.06 4.17 4.66
C GLY A 209 10.14 3.64 3.56
N ASP A 210 9.49 2.50 3.84
CA ASP A 210 8.56 1.89 2.90
C ASP A 210 7.45 2.86 2.48
N PRO A 211 7.14 2.97 1.18
CA PRO A 211 6.16 3.95 0.70
C PRO A 211 4.76 3.78 1.29
N ASP A 212 4.34 2.56 1.63
CA ASP A 212 3.03 2.30 2.23
C ASP A 212 2.99 2.54 3.75
N ASN A 213 4.12 2.88 4.40
CA ASN A 213 4.10 3.36 5.78
C ASN A 213 3.25 4.62 5.95
N VAL A 214 3.03 5.37 4.87
CA VAL A 214 2.28 6.63 4.86
C VAL A 214 0.79 6.42 4.60
N ALA A 215 0.30 5.17 4.60
CA ALA A 215 -1.09 4.85 4.26
C ALA A 215 -2.12 5.65 5.06
N GLU A 216 -1.83 6.01 6.31
CA GLU A 216 -2.67 6.90 7.14
C GLU A 216 -2.77 8.31 6.53
N THR A 217 -1.66 8.92 6.11
CA THR A 217 -1.67 10.23 5.43
C THR A 217 -2.32 10.13 4.04
N ALA A 218 -1.99 9.08 3.29
CA ALA A 218 -2.54 8.86 1.96
C ALA A 218 -4.07 8.67 2.00
N THR A 219 -4.58 7.89 2.95
CA THR A 219 -6.03 7.72 3.13
C THR A 219 -6.73 9.01 3.57
N ALA A 220 -6.06 9.89 4.33
CA ALA A 220 -6.57 11.22 4.63
C ALA A 220 -6.71 12.08 3.36
N MET A 221 -5.68 12.12 2.51
CA MET A 221 -5.70 12.85 1.24
C MET A 221 -6.76 12.30 0.27
N TRP A 222 -6.85 10.98 0.12
CA TRP A 222 -7.89 10.33 -0.68
C TRP A 222 -9.30 10.64 -0.14
N GLY A 223 -9.46 10.55 1.18
CA GLY A 223 -10.72 10.83 1.89
C GLY A 223 -11.26 12.24 1.64
N VAL A 224 -10.39 13.24 1.50
CA VAL A 224 -10.81 14.61 1.13
C VAL A 224 -11.49 14.63 -0.24
N GLY A 225 -10.94 13.92 -1.24
CA GLY A 225 -11.56 13.84 -2.58
C GLY A 225 -12.87 13.04 -2.57
N VAL A 226 -13.00 12.03 -1.70
CA VAL A 226 -14.26 11.31 -1.46
C VAL A 226 -15.31 12.24 -0.86
N MET A 227 -14.96 13.03 0.16
CA MET A 227 -15.87 14.00 0.79
C MET A 227 -16.34 15.10 -0.17
N GLN A 228 -15.54 15.42 -1.18
CA GLN A 228 -15.89 16.37 -2.25
C GLN A 228 -16.74 15.74 -3.37
N GLY A 229 -17.00 14.42 -3.33
CA GLY A 229 -17.72 13.71 -4.38
C GLY A 229 -16.92 13.52 -5.67
N LEU A 230 -15.59 13.73 -5.64
CA LEU A 230 -14.71 13.59 -6.80
C LEU A 230 -14.16 12.17 -6.96
N LEU A 231 -14.08 11.41 -5.88
CA LEU A 231 -13.45 10.08 -5.84
C LEU A 231 -14.35 9.04 -5.20
N PRO A 232 -14.24 7.75 -5.59
CA PRO A 232 -14.94 6.67 -4.91
C PRO A 232 -14.32 6.36 -3.54
N ALA A 233 -15.16 5.93 -2.60
CA ALA A 233 -14.71 5.51 -1.26
C ALA A 233 -13.71 4.35 -1.28
N SER A 234 -13.82 3.46 -2.28
CA SER A 234 -12.88 2.36 -2.50
C SER A 234 -12.40 2.41 -3.95
N PRO A 235 -11.13 2.80 -4.21
CA PRO A 235 -10.57 2.68 -5.55
C PRO A 235 -10.42 1.20 -5.93
N GLY A 236 -10.38 0.93 -7.25
CA GLY A 236 -10.13 -0.40 -7.78
C GLY A 236 -8.71 -0.90 -7.50
N VAL A 237 -7.75 0.03 -7.37
CA VAL A 237 -6.38 -0.21 -6.91
C VAL A 237 -5.82 1.00 -6.18
N PHE A 238 -5.09 0.78 -5.09
CA PHE A 238 -4.35 1.82 -4.39
C PHE A 238 -2.86 1.44 -4.33
N CYS A 239 -2.01 2.15 -5.06
CA CYS A 239 -0.59 1.86 -5.16
C CYS A 239 0.24 2.85 -4.34
N PHE A 240 1.37 2.40 -3.83
CA PHE A 240 2.39 3.23 -3.20
C PHE A 240 3.74 3.01 -3.87
N MET A 241 4.48 4.09 -4.10
CA MET A 241 5.88 4.05 -4.55
C MET A 241 6.65 5.28 -4.07
N LEU A 242 7.97 5.21 -4.09
CA LEU A 242 8.83 6.36 -3.83
C LEU A 242 8.88 7.25 -5.09
N ALA A 243 8.73 8.56 -4.92
CA ALA A 243 8.97 9.54 -5.97
C ALA A 243 10.46 9.86 -6.07
N ASP A 244 10.94 10.20 -7.28
CA ASP A 244 12.31 10.69 -7.47
C ASP A 244 12.56 12.00 -6.72
N GLY A 245 13.78 12.28 -6.25
CA GLY A 245 14.15 13.55 -5.61
C GLY A 245 13.67 13.73 -4.16
N GLU A 246 13.75 14.96 -3.68
CA GLU A 246 13.53 15.33 -2.27
C GLU A 246 12.46 16.41 -2.12
N SER A 247 11.70 16.33 -1.02
CA SER A 247 10.84 17.41 -0.56
C SER A 247 11.66 18.46 0.19
N GLU A 248 11.08 19.63 0.44
CA GLU A 248 11.72 20.66 1.26
C GLU A 248 12.02 20.15 2.68
N PRO A 249 13.10 20.62 3.34
CA PRO A 249 13.43 20.22 4.70
C PRO A 249 12.23 20.33 5.65
N LYS A 250 12.03 19.30 6.50
CA LYS A 250 10.90 19.14 7.44
C LYS A 250 9.52 18.99 6.80
N HIS A 251 9.47 18.81 5.48
CA HIS A 251 8.24 18.57 4.74
C HIS A 251 8.29 17.24 4.02
N HIS A 252 7.13 16.65 3.80
CA HIS A 252 6.92 15.43 3.03
C HIS A 252 5.89 15.72 1.94
N ASP A 253 6.11 15.22 0.73
CA ASP A 253 5.16 15.42 -0.36
C ASP A 253 4.44 14.12 -0.71
N LEU A 254 3.15 14.23 -1.00
CA LEU A 254 2.36 13.18 -1.64
C LEU A 254 1.82 13.69 -2.98
N ASP A 255 2.16 12.96 -4.03
CA ASP A 255 1.59 13.10 -5.36
C ASP A 255 0.67 11.91 -5.63
N MET A 256 -0.64 12.16 -5.79
CA MET A 256 -1.63 11.13 -6.09
C MET A 256 -2.12 11.24 -7.53
N LEU A 257 -1.64 10.33 -8.38
CA LEU A 257 -2.16 10.16 -9.73
C LEU A 257 -3.37 9.23 -9.68
N ALA A 258 -4.57 9.80 -9.78
CA ALA A 258 -5.80 9.02 -9.89
C ALA A 258 -6.21 8.87 -11.36
N PHE A 259 -6.55 7.66 -11.79
CA PHE A 259 -6.77 7.33 -13.19
C PHE A 259 -7.97 6.39 -13.37
N THR A 260 -8.67 6.51 -14.50
CA THR A 260 -9.80 5.63 -14.82
C THR A 260 -9.32 4.19 -14.99
N VAL A 261 -10.09 3.24 -14.45
CA VAL A 261 -9.82 1.80 -14.54
C VAL A 261 -11.05 1.11 -15.13
N PRO A 262 -10.88 0.12 -16.02
CA PRO A 262 -11.99 -0.70 -16.50
C PRO A 262 -12.76 -1.31 -15.31
N PRO A 263 -14.11 -1.29 -15.31
CA PRO A 263 -14.91 -1.82 -14.19
C PRO A 263 -14.62 -3.28 -13.83
N ASP A 264 -14.16 -4.07 -14.80
CA ASP A 264 -13.87 -5.50 -14.75
C ASP A 264 -12.36 -5.80 -14.71
N ALA A 265 -11.52 -4.81 -14.40
CA ALA A 265 -10.07 -4.98 -14.37
C ALA A 265 -9.63 -6.03 -13.33
N ASP A 266 -9.14 -7.17 -13.82
CA ASP A 266 -8.44 -8.18 -13.04
C ASP A 266 -6.95 -7.81 -12.95
N TRP A 267 -6.60 -6.99 -11.97
CA TRP A 267 -5.23 -6.51 -11.78
C TRP A 267 -4.19 -7.61 -11.61
N PRO A 268 -4.42 -8.69 -10.83
CA PRO A 268 -3.54 -9.85 -10.83
C PRO A 268 -3.28 -10.36 -12.24
N ARG A 269 -4.32 -10.63 -13.04
CA ARG A 269 -4.14 -11.10 -14.41
C ARG A 269 -3.40 -10.09 -15.29
N LEU A 270 -3.78 -8.81 -15.21
CA LEU A 270 -3.20 -7.74 -16.02
C LEU A 270 -1.70 -7.53 -15.73
N LEU A 271 -1.28 -7.62 -14.46
CA LEU A 271 0.11 -7.41 -14.06
C LEU A 271 0.99 -8.66 -14.23
N LEU A 272 0.37 -9.85 -14.22
CA LEU A 272 1.06 -11.13 -14.34
C LEU A 272 1.18 -11.65 -15.79
N GLY A 273 0.35 -11.20 -16.74
CA GLY A 273 0.43 -11.60 -18.16
C GLY A 273 1.30 -10.68 -19.04
N ASP A 274 1.91 -11.13 -20.15
CA ASP A 274 2.30 -12.49 -20.53
C ASP A 274 3.77 -12.69 -20.06
N ALA A 275 3.99 -13.63 -19.14
CA ALA A 275 5.33 -14.06 -18.73
C ALA A 275 5.85 -15.18 -19.65
#